data_AF-A0A4V2A9H0-F1
#
_entry.id   AF-A0A4V2A9H0-F1
#
_cell.length_a   1.000
_cell.length_b   1.000
_cell.length_c   1.000
_cell.angle_alpha   90.00
_cell.angle_beta   90.00
_cell.angle_gamma   90.00
#
_symmetry.space_group_name_H-M   'P 1'
#
loop_
_entity.id
_entity.type
_entity.pdbx_description
1 polymer ?
#
loop_
_entity_poly.entity_id
_entity_poly.type
_entity_poly.pdbx_seq_one_letter_code
_entity_poly.pdbx_strand_id
1 'polypeptide(L)'
;MKKLLLIVLVFTALASKAQKVDSMFVHLYTDSLKKGTFNYINVDGLLANGNWLPLDSNHIEFKCSHGEFNGNELWVDPGFSGEKINITTTLKTDRTQYKSFDMYIKKKPDDELLPSEQDIINNKKKKKNS
;
A
#
# COMPACT_ATOMS: atom_id res chain seq x y z
N MET A 1 44.56 7.25 -23.58
CA MET A 1 43.08 7.28 -23.79
C MET A 1 42.32 6.49 -22.73
N LYS A 2 42.57 5.18 -22.52
CA LYS A 2 41.83 4.35 -21.54
C LYS A 2 41.89 4.88 -20.08
N LYS A 3 43.05 5.34 -19.62
CA LYS A 3 43.22 5.91 -18.26
C LYS A 3 42.43 7.22 -18.06
N LEU A 4 42.35 8.06 -19.10
CA LEU A 4 41.58 9.31 -19.06
C LEU A 4 40.07 9.02 -19.01
N LEU A 5 39.62 8.04 -19.78
CA LEU A 5 38.22 7.60 -19.77
C LEU A 5 37.81 7.04 -18.40
N LEU A 6 38.71 6.27 -17.76
CA LEU A 6 38.48 5.73 -16.42
C LEU A 6 38.39 6.83 -15.35
N ILE A 7 39.24 7.85 -15.44
CA ILE A 7 39.20 9.01 -14.54
C ILE A 7 37.89 9.78 -14.73
N VAL A 8 37.46 10.02 -15.97
CA VAL A 8 36.18 10.69 -16.26
C VAL A 8 35.01 9.88 -15.70
N LEU A 9 35.01 8.55 -15.85
CA LEU A 9 33.96 7.67 -15.33
C LEU A 9 33.87 7.70 -13.79
N VAL A 10 35.01 7.77 -13.09
CA VAL A 10 35.05 7.86 -11.62
C VAL A 10 34.50 9.21 -11.14
N PHE A 11 34.87 10.31 -11.81
CA PHE A 11 34.38 11.64 -11.44
C PHE A 11 32.88 11.82 -11.73
N THR A 12 32.34 11.22 -12.81
CA THR A 12 30.90 11.27 -13.09
C THR A 12 30.08 10.41 -12.12
N ALA A 13 30.62 9.27 -11.66
CA ALA A 13 29.96 8.44 -10.66
C ALA A 13 29.78 9.17 -9.31
N LEU A 14 30.78 9.96 -8.89
CA LEU A 14 30.72 10.75 -7.64
C LEU A 14 29.71 11.91 -7.69
N ALA A 15 29.36 12.38 -8.88
CA ALA A 15 28.38 13.45 -9.06
C ALA A 15 26.92 12.95 -9.06
N SER A 16 26.70 11.63 -9.12
CA SER A 16 25.35 11.07 -9.09
C SER A 16 24.76 11.17 -7.69
N LYS A 17 23.71 12.00 -7.52
CA LYS A 17 22.91 12.00 -6.29
C LYS A 17 21.77 11.01 -6.43
N ALA A 18 21.61 10.12 -5.45
CA ALA A 18 20.43 9.29 -5.35
C ALA A 18 19.18 10.17 -5.30
N GLN A 19 18.13 9.79 -6.04
CA GLN A 19 16.87 10.54 -6.05
C GLN A 19 16.26 10.53 -4.65
N LYS A 20 16.09 11.71 -4.06
CA LYS A 20 15.52 11.88 -2.72
C LYS A 20 14.00 11.95 -2.80
N VAL A 21 13.34 11.18 -1.93
CA VAL A 21 11.90 11.31 -1.68
C VAL A 21 11.66 12.63 -0.92
N ASP A 22 10.83 13.49 -1.51
CA ASP A 22 10.45 14.79 -0.98
C ASP A 22 9.17 14.70 -0.13
N SER A 23 8.24 13.83 -0.51
CA SER A 23 7.00 13.59 0.24
C SER A 23 6.47 12.17 0.05
N MET A 24 5.77 11.64 1.05
CA MET A 24 5.12 10.32 1.00
C MET A 24 3.59 10.45 0.96
N PHE A 25 2.95 9.56 0.21
CA PHE A 25 1.50 9.46 0.06
C PHE A 25 1.05 8.01 0.23
N VAL A 26 -0.09 7.81 0.86
CA VAL A 26 -0.70 6.49 1.04
C VAL A 26 -1.95 6.43 0.17
N HIS A 27 -2.02 5.43 -0.70
CA HIS A 27 -3.19 5.21 -1.57
C HIS A 27 -3.88 3.91 -1.18
N LEU A 28 -5.04 4.04 -0.54
CA LEU A 28 -5.82 2.90 -0.10
C LEU A 28 -6.82 2.51 -1.19
N TYR A 29 -6.68 1.30 -1.73
CA TYR A 29 -7.60 0.75 -2.73
C TYR A 29 -8.86 0.12 -2.12
N THR A 30 -8.92 0.02 -0.79
CA THR A 30 -10.06 -0.50 -0.03
C THR A 30 -10.29 0.34 1.22
N ASP A 31 -11.54 0.39 1.67
CA ASP A 31 -11.98 1.01 2.91
C ASP A 31 -11.70 0.14 4.15
N SER A 32 -11.53 -1.18 3.96
CA SER A 32 -11.41 -2.14 5.06
C SER A 32 -10.44 -3.29 4.76
N LEU A 33 -9.72 -3.75 5.78
CA LEU A 33 -8.86 -4.94 5.72
C LEU A 33 -9.68 -6.22 5.87
N LYS A 34 -9.29 -7.24 5.12
CA LYS A 34 -9.79 -8.60 5.27
C LYS A 34 -8.93 -9.37 6.26
N LYS A 35 -9.57 -10.15 7.12
CA LYS A 35 -8.89 -11.06 8.06
C LYS A 35 -8.52 -12.38 7.38
N GLY A 36 -7.49 -13.04 7.86
CA GLY A 36 -7.00 -14.32 7.34
C GLY A 36 -6.41 -14.24 5.93
N THR A 37 -5.95 -13.05 5.52
CA THR A 37 -5.33 -12.82 4.22
C THR A 37 -4.30 -11.69 4.29
N PHE A 38 -3.53 -11.55 3.21
CA PHE A 38 -2.58 -10.48 2.99
C PHE A 38 -3.28 -9.28 2.36
N ASN A 39 -3.17 -8.12 3.00
CA ASN A 39 -3.74 -6.86 2.54
C ASN A 39 -2.60 -5.95 2.06
N TYR A 40 -2.55 -5.65 0.77
CA TYR A 40 -1.51 -4.79 0.20
C TYR A 40 -1.74 -3.32 0.60
N ILE A 41 -0.69 -2.67 1.11
CA ILE A 41 -0.67 -1.24 1.46
C ILE A 41 0.21 -0.51 0.46
N ASN A 42 -0.41 0.33 -0.39
CA ASN A 42 0.33 1.14 -1.34
C ASN A 42 0.79 2.46 -0.72
N VAL A 43 2.07 2.75 -0.94
CA VAL A 43 2.72 3.99 -0.51
C VAL A 43 3.59 4.46 -1.65
N ASP A 44 3.42 5.70 -2.08
CA ASP A 44 4.21 6.31 -3.14
C ASP A 44 4.99 7.51 -2.60
N GLY A 45 6.18 7.72 -3.16
CA GLY A 45 7.05 8.85 -2.89
C GLY A 45 7.04 9.82 -4.07
N LEU A 46 6.73 11.09 -3.80
CA LEU A 46 7.01 12.17 -4.74
C LEU A 46 8.48 12.54 -4.61
N LEU A 47 9.22 12.45 -5.71
CA LEU A 47 10.62 12.82 -5.78
C LEU A 47 10.78 14.32 -6.03
N ALA A 48 11.92 14.88 -5.64
CA ALA A 48 12.19 16.33 -5.81
C ALA A 48 12.15 16.83 -7.27
N ASN A 49 12.24 15.92 -8.25
CA ASN A 49 12.10 16.23 -9.68
C ASN A 49 10.65 16.10 -10.19
N GLY A 50 9.68 15.86 -9.32
CA GLY A 50 8.26 15.72 -9.65
C GLY A 50 7.81 14.31 -10.07
N ASN A 51 8.73 13.35 -10.15
CA ASN A 51 8.38 11.97 -10.50
C ASN A 51 7.83 11.20 -9.29
N TRP A 52 6.96 10.23 -9.58
CA TRP A 52 6.42 9.32 -8.57
C TRP A 52 7.22 8.02 -8.53
N LEU A 53 7.53 7.55 -7.33
CA LEU A 53 8.23 6.29 -7.07
C LEU A 53 7.40 5.44 -6.10
N PRO A 54 6.95 4.23 -6.49
CA PRO A 54 6.36 3.29 -5.54
C PRO A 54 7.37 2.91 -4.47
N LEU A 55 6.99 3.07 -3.20
CA LEU A 55 7.85 2.77 -2.05
C LEU A 55 7.53 1.39 -1.51
N ASP A 56 8.54 0.54 -1.49
CA ASP A 56 8.46 -0.80 -0.91
C ASP A 56 9.17 -0.88 0.45
N SER A 57 9.15 -2.07 1.05
CA SER A 57 9.87 -2.35 2.29
C SER A 57 11.39 -2.12 2.26
N ASN A 58 12.03 -1.92 1.10
CA ASN A 58 13.43 -1.47 1.03
C ASN A 58 13.56 0.03 1.33
N HIS A 59 12.54 0.81 1.00
CA HIS A 59 12.52 2.27 1.15
C HIS A 59 11.88 2.71 2.47
N ILE A 60 10.83 2.02 2.90
CA ILE A 60 10.04 2.39 4.08
C ILE A 60 10.00 1.27 5.11
N GLU A 61 9.88 1.64 6.38
CA GLU A 61 9.58 0.74 7.49
C GLU A 61 8.07 0.79 7.74
N PHE A 62 7.43 -0.38 7.71
CA PHE A 62 6.04 -0.55 8.11
C PHE A 62 5.94 -1.00 9.56
N LYS A 63 5.01 -0.39 10.30
CA LYS A 63 4.59 -0.82 11.64
C LYS A 63 3.07 -0.85 11.70
N CYS A 64 2.54 -1.75 12.52
CA CYS A 64 1.12 -1.82 12.80
C CYS A 64 0.88 -2.10 14.28
N SER A 65 -0.34 -1.77 14.73
CA SER A 65 -0.82 -2.11 16.07
C SER A 65 -1.21 -3.58 16.23
N HIS A 66 -1.51 -4.28 15.13
CA HIS A 66 -1.81 -5.71 15.10
C HIS A 66 -1.55 -6.29 13.71
N GLY A 67 -1.16 -7.57 13.64
CA GLY A 67 -0.79 -8.24 12.39
C GLY A 67 0.72 -8.25 12.14
N GLU A 68 1.13 -8.72 10.97
CA GLU A 68 2.53 -8.81 10.56
C GLU A 68 2.70 -8.32 9.11
N PHE A 69 3.76 -7.55 8.86
CA PHE A 69 4.10 -7.10 7.52
C PHE A 69 5.08 -8.06 6.86
N ASN A 70 4.76 -8.49 5.64
CA ASN A 70 5.70 -9.08 4.70
C ASN A 70 5.80 -8.16 3.48
N GLY A 71 6.91 -7.46 3.32
CA GLY A 71 7.03 -6.40 2.33
C GLY A 71 6.01 -5.29 2.59
N ASN A 72 5.12 -5.05 1.62
CA ASN A 72 4.04 -4.05 1.70
C ASN A 72 2.68 -4.70 2.06
N GLU A 73 2.68 -5.99 2.38
CA GLU A 73 1.46 -6.73 2.67
C GLU A 73 1.29 -6.92 4.17
N LEU A 74 0.14 -6.52 4.70
CA LEU A 74 -0.25 -6.75 6.08
C LEU A 74 -1.07 -8.03 6.18
N TRP A 75 -0.52 -9.05 6.85
CA TRP A 75 -1.27 -10.19 7.32
C TRP A 75 -2.10 -9.82 8.55
N VAL A 76 -3.41 -10.06 8.48
CA VAL A 76 -4.32 -9.85 9.61
C VAL A 76 -4.83 -11.21 10.10
N ASP A 77 -4.67 -11.47 11.40
CA ASP A 77 -5.11 -12.73 12.01
C ASP A 77 -6.63 -12.96 11.81
N PRO A 78 -7.08 -14.16 11.40
CA PRO A 78 -8.51 -14.50 11.26
C PRO A 78 -9.35 -14.21 12.50
N GLY A 79 -8.77 -14.48 13.68
CA GLY A 79 -9.35 -14.31 15.01
C GLY A 79 -9.26 -12.89 15.57
N PHE A 80 -8.69 -11.93 14.84
CA PHE A 80 -8.65 -10.54 15.28
C PHE A 80 -10.08 -9.99 15.51
N SER A 81 -10.31 -9.43 16.70
CA SER A 81 -11.60 -8.93 17.16
C SER A 81 -11.67 -7.40 17.28
N GLY A 82 -10.58 -6.69 16.96
CA GLY A 82 -10.55 -5.22 16.96
C GLY A 82 -11.27 -4.62 15.75
N GLU A 83 -11.69 -3.36 15.88
CA GLU A 83 -12.43 -2.67 14.81
C GLU A 83 -11.53 -2.10 13.71
N LYS A 84 -10.28 -1.78 14.04
CA LYS A 84 -9.31 -1.14 13.15
C LYS A 84 -7.89 -1.49 13.55
N ILE A 85 -6.97 -1.34 12.60
CA ILE A 85 -5.53 -1.46 12.79
C ILE A 85 -4.92 -0.11 12.42
N ASN A 86 -4.23 0.52 13.37
CA ASN A 86 -3.35 1.64 13.06
C ASN A 86 -2.10 1.14 12.34
N ILE A 87 -1.78 1.76 11.21
CA ILE A 87 -0.61 1.48 10.38
C ILE A 87 0.24 2.75 10.34
N THR A 88 1.56 2.57 10.49
CA THR A 88 2.53 3.65 10.37
C THR A 88 3.61 3.27 9.35
N THR A 89 3.85 4.15 8.39
CA THR A 89 4.89 4.01 7.37
C THR A 89 5.93 5.10 7.55
N THR A 90 7.20 4.74 7.65
CA THR A 90 8.30 5.68 7.93
C THR A 90 9.39 5.54 6.89
N LEU A 91 9.84 6.63 6.28
CA LEU A 91 10.93 6.60 5.30
C LEU A 91 12.25 6.23 5.98
N LYS A 92 12.94 5.21 5.49
CA LYS A 92 14.19 4.74 6.12
C LYS A 92 15.33 5.75 6.01
N THR A 93 15.39 6.48 4.89
CA THR A 93 16.43 7.49 4.61
C THR A 93 16.21 8.81 5.34
N ASP A 94 14.96 9.11 5.75
CA ASP A 94 14.60 10.30 6.51
C ASP A 94 13.44 9.97 7.46
N ARG A 95 13.79 9.63 8.70
CA ARG A 95 12.84 9.17 9.73
C ARG A 95 11.86 10.26 10.19
N THR A 96 12.06 11.52 9.79
CA THR A 96 11.11 12.60 10.08
C THR A 96 9.89 12.54 9.17
N GLN A 97 9.99 11.86 8.02
CA GLN A 97 8.89 11.63 7.09
C GLN A 97 8.18 10.33 7.44
N TYR A 98 6.96 10.44 7.96
CA TYR A 98 6.11 9.31 8.25
C TYR A 98 4.63 9.63 7.98
N LYS A 99 3.83 8.58 7.79
CA LYS A 99 2.37 8.63 7.74
C LYS A 99 1.79 7.62 8.71
N SER A 100 0.83 8.04 9.52
CA SER A 100 0.05 7.16 10.40
C SER A 100 -1.42 7.29 10.04
N PHE A 101 -2.11 6.17 9.88
CA PHE A 101 -3.51 6.13 9.48
C PHE A 101 -4.16 4.85 10.00
N ASP A 102 -5.49 4.89 10.12
CA ASP A 102 -6.28 3.77 10.60
C ASP A 102 -6.95 3.05 9.43
N MET A 103 -6.89 1.73 9.46
CA MET A 103 -7.59 0.86 8.53
C MET A 103 -8.62 0.02 9.28
N TYR A 104 -9.89 0.12 8.90
CA TYR A 104 -10.96 -0.64 9.55
C TYR A 104 -10.94 -2.11 9.14
N ILE A 105 -11.46 -3.00 9.99
CA ILE A 105 -11.66 -4.41 9.65
C ILE A 105 -13.01 -4.59 8.97
N LYS A 106 -13.02 -5.33 7.86
CA LYS A 106 -14.25 -5.67 7.14
C LYS A 106 -15.18 -6.44 8.08
N LYS A 107 -16.37 -5.88 8.35
CA LYS A 107 -17.38 -6.48 9.25
C LYS A 107 -18.21 -7.58 8.59
N LYS A 108 -18.49 -7.43 7.29
CA LYS A 108 -19.30 -8.41 6.55
C LYS A 108 -18.42 -9.54 6.01
N PRO A 109 -18.85 -10.81 6.13
CA PRO A 109 -18.18 -11.91 5.44
C PRO A 109 -18.18 -11.69 3.93
N ASP A 110 -17.20 -12.25 3.22
CA ASP A 110 -17.15 -12.24 1.74
C ASP A 110 -18.31 -13.04 1.11
N ASP A 111 -19.04 -13.83 1.92
CA ASP A 111 -20.14 -14.71 1.52
C ASP A 111 -21.45 -13.98 1.18
N GLU A 112 -21.40 -12.71 0.77
CA GLU A 112 -22.56 -12.15 0.06
C GLU A 112 -22.67 -12.90 -1.27
N LEU A 113 -23.49 -13.96 -1.29
CA LEU A 113 -23.94 -14.62 -2.50
C LEU A 113 -24.50 -13.54 -3.42
N LEU A 114 -23.71 -13.16 -4.43
CA LEU A 114 -24.19 -12.27 -5.47
C LEU A 114 -25.41 -12.94 -6.10
N PRO A 115 -26.54 -12.22 -6.27
CA PRO A 115 -27.71 -12.77 -6.93
C PRO A 115 -27.30 -13.35 -8.29
N SER A 116 -27.79 -14.54 -8.63
CA SER A 116 -27.59 -15.07 -9.98
C SER A 116 -28.30 -14.19 -11.01
N GLU A 117 -27.91 -14.30 -12.28
CA GLU A 117 -28.62 -13.62 -13.36
C GLU A 117 -30.13 -13.95 -13.36
N GLN A 118 -30.49 -15.20 -13.04
CA GLN A 118 -31.87 -15.63 -12.86
C GLN A 118 -32.57 -14.87 -11.73
N ASP A 119 -31.91 -14.69 -10.59
CA ASP A 119 -32.47 -13.97 -9.43
C ASP A 119 -32.74 -12.50 -9.77
N ILE A 120 -31.87 -11.88 -10.56
CA ILE A 120 -32.02 -10.49 -11.02
C ILE A 120 -33.21 -10.37 -11.99
N ILE A 121 -33.34 -11.28 -12.95
CA ILE A 121 -34.44 -11.28 -13.93
C ILE A 121 -35.79 -11.50 -13.21
N ASN A 122 -35.84 -12.42 -12.25
CA ASN A 122 -37.06 -12.75 -11.53
C ASN A 122 -37.51 -11.60 -10.60
N ASN A 123 -36.57 -10.93 -9.92
CA ASN A 123 -36.88 -9.73 -9.13
C ASN A 123 -37.39 -8.56 -9.98
N LYS A 124 -36.83 -8.36 -11.19
CA LYS A 124 -37.35 -7.35 -12.14
C LYS A 124 -38.79 -7.64 -12.58
N LYS A 125 -39.15 -8.91 -12.79
CA LYS A 125 -40.52 -9.32 -13.16
C LYS A 125 -41.51 -9.12 -12.00
N LYS A 126 -41.12 -9.47 -10.77
CA LYS A 126 -41.95 -9.26 -9.56
C LYS A 126 -42.31 -7.78 -9.34
N LYS A 127 -41.33 -6.88 -9.51
CA LYS A 127 -41.52 -5.43 -9.36
C LYS A 127 -42.42 -4.78 -10.42
N LYS A 128 -42.70 -5.47 -11.53
CA LYS A 128 -43.55 -4.99 -12.63
C LYS A 128 -45.01 -5.42 -12.48
N ASN A 129 -45.28 -6.36 -11.57
CA ASN A 129 -46.60 -6.93 -11.29
C ASN A 129 -47.16 -6.51 -9.92
N SER A 130 -46.51 -5.55 -9.24
CA SER A 130 -47.03 -4.79 -8.09
C SER A 130 -47.19 -3.34 -8.51
#